data_AF-A0A958VKB3-F1
#
_entry.id   AF-A0A958VKB3-F1
#
_cell.length_a   1.000
_cell.length_b   1.000
_cell.length_c   1.000
_cell.angle_alpha   90.00
_cell.angle_beta   90.00
_cell.angle_gamma   90.00
#
_symmetry.space_group_name_H-M   'P 1'
#
loop_
_entity.id
_entity.type
_entity.pdbx_description
1 polymer ?
#
loop_
_entity_poly.entity_id
_entity_poly.type
_entity_poly.pdbx_seq_one_letter_code
_entity_poly.pdbx_strand_id
1 'polypeptide(L)'
;MIHHALSLVSLELDSYILSFPDNTDNEYVALGNVAVLESLGDTQTGLEEKVIVSVVNIEEESAFKNLPNYTKTVNGSVRYQNAPVFLNLYLLFTSNFNNYITALAHLSEVIQFFQGKNVFNLKNAPNNSDAAPYPDVADLQIILDMYTMTFEQINHMWGSLGGKQLPFIIYKARLVKILDRRITGTGTLIEEIGREDRPISPGG
;
A
#
# COMPACT_ATOMS: atom_id res chain seq x y z
N MET A 1 6.15 5.46 -2.93
CA MET A 1 5.00 5.24 -2.03
C MET A 1 4.66 3.76 -1.85
N ILE A 2 4.29 2.99 -2.87
CA ILE A 2 3.96 1.55 -2.71
C ILE A 2 5.13 0.77 -2.08
N HIS A 3 6.34 0.90 -2.62
CA HIS A 3 7.50 0.19 -2.06
C HIS A 3 7.79 0.58 -0.59
N HIS A 4 7.75 1.87 -0.24
CA HIS A 4 7.90 2.31 1.16
C HIS A 4 6.82 1.72 2.07
N ALA A 5 5.58 1.65 1.59
CA ALA A 5 4.48 1.08 2.35
C ALA A 5 4.72 -0.40 2.67
N LEU A 6 5.13 -1.17 1.67
CA LEU A 6 5.43 -2.59 1.83
C LEU A 6 6.69 -2.81 2.66
N SER A 7 7.75 -2.03 2.43
CA SER A 7 8.99 -2.11 3.23
C SER A 7 8.72 -1.84 4.70
N LEU A 8 7.87 -0.87 5.03
CA LEU A 8 7.48 -0.59 6.42
C LEU A 8 6.77 -1.79 7.05
N VAL A 9 5.73 -2.30 6.39
CA VAL A 9 4.95 -3.45 6.90
C VAL A 9 5.84 -4.69 7.04
N SER A 10 6.69 -4.98 6.04
CA SER A 10 7.60 -6.12 6.04
C SER A 10 8.64 -6.02 7.14
N LEU A 11 9.27 -4.85 7.32
CA LEU A 11 10.29 -4.64 8.34
C LEU A 11 9.73 -4.79 9.76
N GLU A 12 8.54 -4.23 10.00
CA GLU A 12 7.90 -4.35 11.30
C GLU A 12 7.43 -5.78 11.60
N LEU A 13 6.88 -6.48 10.61
CA LEU A 13 6.51 -7.89 10.75
C LEU A 13 7.74 -8.77 10.99
N ASP A 14 8.82 -8.53 10.26
CA ASP A 14 10.09 -9.25 10.44
C ASP A 14 10.65 -9.04 11.86
N SER A 15 10.67 -7.80 12.32
CA SER A 15 11.10 -7.45 13.69
C SER A 15 10.24 -8.12 14.76
N TYR A 16 8.94 -8.26 14.51
CA TYR A 16 8.03 -8.98 15.40
C TYR A 16 8.33 -10.48 15.43
N ILE A 17 8.51 -11.13 14.28
CA ILE A 17 8.83 -12.55 14.20
C ILE A 17 10.20 -12.84 14.84
N LEU A 18 11.20 -11.99 14.60
CA LEU A 18 12.52 -12.08 15.22
C LEU A 18 12.52 -11.88 16.74
N SER A 19 11.45 -11.31 17.31
CA SER A 19 11.34 -11.12 18.76
C SER A 19 11.03 -12.42 19.52
N PHE A 20 10.59 -13.48 18.83
CA PHE A 20 10.33 -14.77 19.46
C PHE A 20 11.63 -15.54 19.70
N PRO A 21 11.85 -16.09 20.91
CA PRO A 21 13.12 -16.75 21.26
C PRO A 21 13.48 -17.98 20.42
N ASP A 22 12.49 -18.67 19.87
CA ASP A 22 12.69 -19.89 19.08
C ASP A 22 13.16 -19.59 17.64
N ASN A 23 13.04 -18.33 17.21
CA ASN A 23 13.42 -17.86 15.88
C ASN A 23 14.89 -17.40 15.92
N THR A 24 15.75 -18.05 15.13
CA THR A 24 17.22 -17.90 15.21
C THR A 24 17.87 -17.41 13.92
N ASP A 25 17.13 -17.35 12.81
CA ASP A 25 17.59 -16.76 11.56
C ASP A 25 17.62 -15.24 11.64
N ASN A 26 18.31 -14.62 10.68
CA ASN A 26 18.48 -13.16 10.65
C ASN A 26 17.28 -12.41 10.05
N GLU A 27 16.42 -13.10 9.31
CA GLU A 27 15.28 -12.53 8.60
C GLU A 27 14.30 -13.67 8.34
N TYR A 28 13.02 -13.43 8.57
CA TYR A 28 11.92 -14.38 8.32
C TYR A 28 10.90 -13.84 7.31
N VAL A 29 10.94 -12.56 6.97
CA VAL A 29 9.98 -11.93 6.05
C VAL A 29 10.70 -11.33 4.86
N ALA A 30 10.25 -11.66 3.64
CA ALA A 30 10.82 -11.13 2.42
C ALA A 30 9.73 -10.54 1.51
N LEU A 31 10.01 -9.37 0.92
CA LEU A 31 9.21 -8.86 -0.20
C LEU A 31 9.59 -9.63 -1.47
N GLY A 32 8.63 -10.25 -2.12
CA GLY A 32 8.92 -11.07 -3.29
C GLY A 32 7.69 -11.42 -4.10
N ASN A 33 7.90 -11.91 -5.32
CA ASN A 33 6.83 -12.50 -6.12
C ASN A 33 6.84 -14.01 -5.94
N VAL A 34 5.80 -14.55 -5.29
CA VAL A 34 5.64 -15.99 -5.05
C VAL A 34 5.63 -16.83 -6.34
N ALA A 35 5.26 -16.26 -7.49
CA ALA A 35 5.27 -16.98 -8.77
C ALA A 35 6.68 -17.38 -9.24
N VAL A 36 7.73 -16.79 -8.66
CA VAL A 36 9.12 -17.07 -9.04
C VAL A 36 9.60 -18.41 -8.49
N LEU A 37 8.97 -18.93 -7.42
CA LEU A 37 9.36 -20.21 -6.79
C LEU A 37 9.33 -21.38 -7.78
N GLU A 38 8.39 -21.37 -8.72
CA GLU A 38 8.28 -22.40 -9.77
C GLU A 38 9.32 -22.25 -10.88
N SER A 39 9.75 -21.02 -11.21
CA SER A 39 10.57 -20.77 -12.40
C SER A 39 12.08 -20.83 -12.14
N LEU A 40 12.53 -20.47 -10.94
CA LEU A 40 13.97 -20.44 -10.60
C LEU A 40 14.38 -21.52 -9.59
N GLY A 41 13.41 -22.27 -9.03
CA GLY A 41 13.62 -23.15 -7.89
C GLY A 41 13.88 -22.37 -6.60
N ASP A 42 13.35 -22.87 -5.49
CA ASP A 42 13.36 -22.23 -4.17
C ASP A 42 14.74 -21.62 -3.80
N THR A 43 15.82 -22.41 -3.91
CA THR A 43 17.20 -22.02 -3.51
C THR A 43 17.80 -20.82 -4.24
N GLN A 44 17.33 -20.48 -5.44
CA GLN A 44 17.90 -19.37 -6.22
C GLN A 44 17.21 -18.03 -5.96
N THR A 45 16.05 -18.06 -5.30
CA THR A 45 15.22 -16.87 -5.08
C THR A 45 15.54 -16.14 -3.79
N GLY A 46 16.17 -16.81 -2.81
CA GLY A 46 16.34 -16.29 -1.45
C GLY A 46 15.03 -16.20 -0.67
N LEU A 47 13.97 -16.88 -1.12
CA LEU A 47 12.65 -16.88 -0.49
C LEU A 47 12.35 -18.17 0.29
N GLU A 48 13.36 -19.02 0.50
CA GLU A 48 13.26 -20.24 1.32
C GLU A 48 13.21 -19.92 2.81
N GLU A 49 12.40 -20.66 3.56
CA GLU A 49 12.22 -20.48 5.01
C GLU A 49 11.82 -19.03 5.34
N LYS A 50 10.94 -18.45 4.50
CA LYS A 50 10.42 -17.08 4.67
C LYS A 50 8.91 -17.03 4.58
N VAL A 51 8.34 -16.03 5.26
CA VAL A 51 7.05 -15.44 4.92
C VAL A 51 7.26 -14.45 3.77
N ILE A 52 6.76 -14.81 2.59
CA ILE A 52 6.84 -14.00 1.38
C ILE A 52 5.65 -13.06 1.33
N VAL A 53 5.91 -11.76 1.18
CA VAL A 53 4.88 -10.74 0.99
C VAL A 53 4.84 -10.33 -0.48
N SER A 54 3.75 -10.68 -1.17
CA SER A 54 3.51 -10.36 -2.57
C SER A 54 2.31 -9.43 -2.74
N VAL A 55 2.37 -8.49 -3.70
CA VAL A 55 1.16 -7.77 -4.15
C VAL A 55 0.49 -8.59 -5.25
N VAL A 56 -0.74 -9.05 -5.02
CA VAL A 56 -1.48 -9.86 -5.99
C VAL A 56 -2.54 -9.07 -6.76
N ASN A 57 -2.99 -7.94 -6.22
CA ASN A 57 -3.93 -7.05 -6.89
C ASN A 57 -3.80 -5.60 -6.37
N ILE A 58 -4.17 -4.62 -7.20
CA ILE A 58 -4.19 -3.19 -6.87
C ILE A 58 -5.50 -2.60 -7.38
N GLU A 59 -6.23 -1.95 -6.49
CA GLU A 59 -7.49 -1.27 -6.81
C GLU A 59 -7.43 0.20 -6.40
N GLU A 60 -8.07 1.07 -7.18
CA GLU A 60 -8.25 2.46 -6.80
C GLU A 60 -9.42 2.61 -5.81
N GLU A 61 -9.18 3.30 -4.69
CA GLU A 61 -10.21 3.66 -3.73
C GLU A 61 -11.02 4.84 -4.25
N SER A 62 -12.23 4.55 -4.73
CA SER A 62 -13.07 5.52 -5.41
C SER A 62 -13.75 6.52 -4.47
N ALA A 63 -13.84 6.23 -3.17
CA ALA A 63 -14.47 7.12 -2.18
C ALA A 63 -13.78 8.49 -2.06
N PHE A 64 -12.49 8.59 -2.41
CA PHE A 64 -11.71 9.83 -2.32
C PHE A 64 -11.62 10.62 -3.64
N LYS A 65 -12.36 10.24 -4.69
CA LYS A 65 -12.31 10.92 -6.00
C LYS A 65 -12.81 12.38 -6.01
N ASN A 66 -13.49 12.82 -4.95
CA ASN A 66 -14.12 14.15 -4.88
C ASN A 66 -13.19 15.27 -4.38
N LEU A 67 -11.87 15.05 -4.33
CA LEU A 67 -10.90 16.08 -3.95
C LEU A 67 -10.69 17.08 -5.12
N PRO A 68 -10.72 18.40 -4.85
CA PRO A 68 -10.50 19.40 -5.90
C PRO A 68 -9.08 19.35 -6.49
N ASN A 69 -8.98 19.45 -7.82
CA ASN A 69 -7.73 19.41 -8.61
C ASN A 69 -6.95 20.75 -8.62
N TYR A 70 -7.04 21.54 -7.55
CA TYR A 70 -6.32 22.80 -7.45
C TYR A 70 -5.90 23.07 -6.00
N THR A 71 -4.81 23.80 -5.84
CA THR A 71 -4.30 24.22 -4.53
C THR A 71 -4.10 25.73 -4.55
N LYS A 72 -4.77 26.41 -3.61
CA LYS A 72 -4.64 27.85 -3.43
C LYS A 72 -3.32 28.13 -2.71
N THR A 73 -2.50 29.00 -3.28
CA THR A 73 -1.29 29.48 -2.59
C THR A 73 -1.62 30.77 -1.85
N VAL A 74 -0.92 31.04 -0.75
CA VAL A 74 -1.12 32.20 0.15
C VAL A 74 -1.03 33.56 -0.59
N ASN A 75 -0.37 33.62 -1.75
CA ASN A 75 -0.13 34.84 -2.52
C ASN A 75 -1.16 35.12 -3.64
N GLY A 76 -2.38 34.57 -3.57
CA GLY A 76 -3.43 34.81 -4.57
C GLY A 76 -3.24 34.08 -5.91
N SER A 77 -2.16 33.31 -6.07
CA SER A 77 -1.93 32.44 -7.23
C SER A 77 -2.56 31.05 -7.01
N VAL A 78 -3.31 30.57 -8.00
CA VAL A 78 -3.87 29.22 -8.05
C VAL A 78 -2.90 28.31 -8.79
N ARG A 79 -2.49 27.21 -8.17
CA ARG A 79 -1.75 26.13 -8.81
C ARG A 79 -2.69 24.97 -9.07
N TYR A 80 -2.78 24.55 -10.32
CA TYR A 80 -3.51 23.36 -10.70
C TYR A 80 -2.56 22.16 -10.57
N GLN A 81 -3.04 21.11 -9.91
CA GLN A 81 -2.36 19.83 -9.78
C GLN A 81 -3.40 18.71 -9.75
N ASN A 82 -3.04 17.53 -10.20
CA ASN A 82 -3.97 16.40 -10.19
C ASN A 82 -4.29 16.00 -8.74
N ALA A 83 -5.55 15.59 -8.48
CA ALA A 83 -5.92 15.03 -7.19
C ALA A 83 -5.07 13.78 -6.86
N PRO A 84 -4.81 13.52 -5.56
CA PRO A 84 -4.18 12.28 -5.14
C PRO A 84 -5.01 11.06 -5.55
N VAL A 85 -4.32 9.99 -5.94
CA VAL A 85 -4.91 8.65 -6.14
C VAL A 85 -4.72 7.86 -4.85
N PHE A 86 -5.80 7.27 -4.35
CA PHE A 86 -5.76 6.39 -3.19
C PHE A 86 -5.88 4.95 -3.66
N LEU A 87 -5.02 4.08 -3.14
CA LEU A 87 -4.96 2.69 -3.55
C LEU A 87 -5.30 1.74 -2.40
N ASN A 88 -5.93 0.65 -2.78
CA ASN A 88 -6.13 -0.58 -2.03
C ASN A 88 -5.19 -1.64 -2.62
N LEU A 89 -4.22 -2.12 -1.84
CA LEU A 89 -3.31 -3.18 -2.26
C LEU A 89 -3.75 -4.49 -1.62
N TYR A 90 -3.82 -5.57 -2.39
CA TYR A 90 -4.07 -6.91 -1.87
C TYR A 90 -2.73 -7.60 -1.69
N LEU A 91 -2.35 -7.77 -0.42
CA LEU A 91 -1.09 -8.34 0.00
C LEU A 91 -1.30 -9.82 0.34
N LEU A 92 -0.63 -10.70 -0.39
CA LEU A 92 -0.56 -12.13 -0.13
C LEU A 92 0.66 -12.40 0.76
N PHE A 93 0.41 -12.97 1.93
CA PHE A 93 1.44 -13.47 2.84
C PHE A 93 1.49 -14.98 2.69
N THR A 94 2.58 -15.50 2.12
CA THR A 94 2.78 -16.91 1.85
C THR A 94 3.87 -17.45 2.76
N SER A 95 3.61 -18.51 3.52
CA SER A 95 4.60 -19.13 4.38
C SER A 95 5.34 -20.25 3.65
N ASN A 96 6.55 -19.97 3.16
CA ASN A 96 7.37 -20.88 2.36
C ASN A 96 8.44 -21.57 3.22
N PHE A 97 8.02 -22.55 4.02
CA PHE A 97 8.91 -23.32 4.91
C PHE A 97 8.81 -24.81 4.54
N ASN A 98 9.93 -25.52 4.62
CA ASN A 98 9.97 -26.96 4.32
C ASN A 98 9.10 -27.77 5.28
N ASN A 99 9.08 -27.38 6.56
CA ASN A 99 8.21 -28.00 7.56
C ASN A 99 6.84 -27.30 7.58
N TYR A 100 5.78 -28.08 7.31
CA TYR A 100 4.42 -27.55 7.25
C TYR A 100 3.91 -27.00 8.60
N ILE A 101 4.29 -27.62 9.73
CA ILE A 101 3.91 -27.12 11.06
C ILE A 101 4.59 -25.77 11.33
N THR A 102 5.87 -25.63 10.97
CA THR A 102 6.59 -24.35 11.03
C THR A 102 5.93 -23.31 10.14
N ALA A 103 5.53 -23.68 8.91
CA ALA A 103 4.80 -22.78 8.02
C ALA A 103 3.48 -22.28 8.64
N LEU A 104 2.72 -23.16 9.30
CA LEU A 104 1.49 -22.77 10.00
C LEU A 104 1.75 -21.92 11.25
N ALA A 105 2.86 -22.16 11.96
CA ALA A 105 3.26 -21.36 13.11
C ALA A 105 3.55 -19.92 12.68
N HIS A 106 4.38 -19.71 11.66
CA HIS A 106 4.64 -18.37 11.13
C HIS A 106 3.40 -17.71 10.54
N LEU A 107 2.51 -18.45 9.86
CA LEU A 107 1.23 -17.89 9.42
C LEU A 107 0.37 -17.41 10.61
N SER A 108 0.43 -18.11 11.74
CA SER A 108 -0.23 -17.70 12.98
C SER A 108 0.42 -16.45 13.59
N GLU A 109 1.74 -16.30 13.51
CA GLU A 109 2.45 -15.10 13.93
C GLU A 109 2.07 -13.88 13.09
N VAL A 110 1.93 -14.05 11.76
CA VAL A 110 1.43 -13.00 10.85
C VAL A 110 0.04 -12.52 11.28
N ILE A 111 -0.87 -13.45 11.58
CA ILE A 111 -2.22 -13.11 12.04
C ILE A 111 -2.17 -12.38 13.39
N GLN A 112 -1.38 -12.88 14.34
CA GLN A 112 -1.22 -12.26 15.66
C GLN A 112 -0.65 -10.84 15.56
N PHE A 113 0.36 -10.64 14.72
CA PHE A 113 0.94 -9.33 14.47
C PHE A 113 -0.11 -8.31 14.01
N PHE A 114 -0.89 -8.65 12.98
CA PHE A 114 -1.91 -7.75 12.46
C PHE A 114 -3.12 -7.60 13.37
N GLN A 115 -3.39 -8.58 14.23
CA GLN A 115 -4.39 -8.47 15.29
C GLN A 115 -3.93 -7.48 16.38
N GLY A 116 -2.64 -7.47 16.72
CA GLY A 116 -2.06 -6.54 17.70
C GLY A 116 -1.84 -5.13 17.14
N LYS A 117 -1.56 -4.99 15.84
CA LYS A 117 -1.36 -3.71 15.14
C LYS A 117 -1.82 -3.79 13.69
N ASN A 118 -2.85 -3.04 13.34
CA ASN A 118 -3.36 -2.96 11.96
C ASN A 118 -3.14 -1.61 11.27
N VAL A 119 -2.59 -0.61 11.96
CA VAL A 119 -2.31 0.72 11.41
C VAL A 119 -0.81 1.00 11.42
N PHE A 120 -0.25 1.27 10.23
CA PHE A 120 1.17 1.52 10.03
C PHE A 120 1.38 2.92 9.47
N ASN A 121 2.30 3.67 10.09
CA ASN A 121 2.72 4.99 9.64
C ASN A 121 4.12 5.30 10.17
N LEU A 122 4.80 6.32 9.62
CA LEU A 122 6.13 6.68 10.08
C LEU A 122 6.19 7.16 11.54
N LYS A 123 5.06 7.63 12.10
CA LYS A 123 5.01 8.14 13.49
C LYS A 123 5.00 7.03 14.52
N ASN A 124 4.56 5.82 14.14
CA ASN A 124 4.48 4.66 15.02
C ASN A 124 5.46 3.54 14.63
N ALA A 125 6.41 3.84 13.74
CA ALA A 125 7.49 2.94 13.35
C ALA A 125 8.61 2.96 14.42
N PRO A 126 9.15 1.80 14.86
CA PRO A 126 10.15 1.73 15.92
C PRO A 126 11.47 2.47 15.63
N ASN A 127 11.90 2.54 14.35
CA ASN A 127 13.21 3.05 13.93
C ASN A 127 13.08 4.33 13.07
N ASN A 128 12.45 5.36 13.63
CA ASN A 128 12.13 6.61 12.93
C ASN A 128 13.34 7.44 12.45
N SER A 129 14.55 7.15 12.95
CA SER A 129 15.67 8.10 12.91
C SER A 129 16.30 8.38 11.55
N ASP A 130 16.13 7.53 10.51
CA ASP A 130 16.82 7.72 9.21
C ASP A 130 15.91 7.65 7.97
N ALA A 131 14.60 7.46 8.12
CA ALA A 131 13.73 7.07 7.00
C ALA A 131 13.07 8.20 6.19
N ALA A 132 13.29 9.48 6.50
CA ALA A 132 12.58 10.58 5.82
C ALA A 132 13.49 11.59 5.09
N PRO A 133 14.22 11.21 4.02
CA PRO A 133 14.71 12.18 3.05
C PRO A 133 13.59 12.73 2.13
N TYR A 134 12.40 12.11 2.13
CA TYR A 134 11.33 12.43 1.18
C TYR A 134 10.08 12.99 1.88
N PRO A 135 9.64 14.22 1.55
CA PRO A 135 8.47 14.87 2.16
C PRO A 135 7.15 14.14 1.87
N ASP A 136 7.12 13.24 0.89
CA ASP A 136 5.91 12.48 0.50
C ASP A 136 5.62 11.26 1.40
N VAL A 137 6.60 10.81 2.19
CA VAL A 137 6.44 9.63 3.06
C VAL A 137 5.87 10.01 4.44
N ALA A 138 5.90 11.29 4.81
CA ALA A 138 5.38 11.80 6.08
C ALA A 138 3.87 11.55 6.26
N ASP A 139 3.12 11.53 5.15
CA ASP A 139 1.68 11.27 5.11
C ASP A 139 1.34 9.78 4.92
N LEU A 140 2.34 8.88 4.95
CA LEU A 140 2.12 7.46 4.78
C LEU A 140 1.28 6.92 5.95
N GLN A 141 0.07 6.46 5.63
CA GLN A 141 -0.79 5.73 6.54
C GLN A 141 -1.35 4.52 5.80
N ILE A 142 -1.18 3.35 6.39
CA ILE A 142 -1.64 2.08 5.84
C ILE A 142 -2.51 1.42 6.89
N ILE A 143 -3.69 0.96 6.48
CA ILE A 143 -4.59 0.19 7.33
C ILE A 143 -4.73 -1.19 6.72
N LEU A 144 -4.41 -2.24 7.48
CA LEU A 144 -4.57 -3.62 7.04
C LEU A 144 -5.87 -4.21 7.56
N ASP A 145 -6.64 -4.81 6.65
CA ASP A 145 -7.80 -5.64 6.98
C ASP A 145 -7.61 -7.02 6.38
N MET A 146 -7.95 -8.08 7.13
CA MET A 146 -7.95 -9.43 6.58
C MET A 146 -8.94 -9.53 5.42
N TYR A 147 -8.51 -10.15 4.32
CA TYR A 147 -9.32 -10.31 3.12
C TYR A 147 -9.49 -11.80 2.80
N THR A 148 -10.74 -12.23 2.69
CA THR A 148 -11.10 -13.62 2.40
C THR A 148 -11.63 -13.73 0.98
N MET A 149 -10.98 -14.55 0.16
CA MET A 149 -11.42 -14.92 -1.18
C MET A 149 -12.28 -16.19 -1.14
N THR A 150 -13.08 -16.41 -2.18
CA THR A 150 -13.77 -17.70 -2.38
C THR A 150 -12.77 -18.78 -2.83
N PHE A 151 -13.09 -20.06 -2.65
CA PHE A 151 -12.22 -21.15 -3.13
C PHE A 151 -11.97 -21.10 -4.64
N GLU A 152 -12.95 -20.67 -5.43
CA GLU A 152 -12.80 -20.48 -6.87
C GLU A 152 -11.79 -19.37 -7.19
N GLN A 153 -11.90 -18.21 -6.52
CA GLN A 153 -10.94 -17.12 -6.68
C GLN A 153 -9.53 -17.52 -6.25
N ILE A 154 -9.41 -18.28 -5.15
CA ILE A 154 -8.14 -18.84 -4.68
C ILE A 154 -7.52 -19.75 -5.75
N ASN A 155 -8.31 -20.66 -6.32
CA ASN A 155 -7.84 -21.54 -7.39
C ASN A 155 -7.39 -20.76 -8.62
N HIS A 156 -8.13 -19.74 -9.03
CA HIS A 156 -7.74 -18.88 -10.15
C HIS A 156 -6.45 -18.09 -9.87
N MET A 157 -6.32 -17.51 -8.67
CA MET A 157 -5.15 -16.77 -8.24
C MET A 157 -3.91 -17.67 -8.23
N TRP A 158 -3.98 -18.83 -7.57
CA TRP A 158 -2.84 -19.75 -7.54
C TRP A 158 -2.55 -20.36 -8.90
N GLY A 159 -3.57 -20.61 -9.73
CA GLY A 159 -3.39 -21.04 -11.12
C GLY A 159 -2.59 -20.05 -11.96
N SER A 160 -2.79 -18.74 -11.78
CA SER A 160 -2.02 -17.71 -12.50
C SER A 160 -0.61 -17.50 -11.93
N LEU A 161 -0.38 -17.87 -10.67
CA LEU A 161 0.92 -17.79 -9.98
C LEU A 161 1.78 -19.06 -10.11
N GLY A 162 1.40 -20.03 -10.95
CA GLY A 162 2.17 -21.25 -11.19
C GLY A 162 1.60 -22.53 -10.58
N GLY A 163 0.48 -22.45 -9.87
CA GLY A 163 -0.35 -23.61 -9.49
C GLY A 163 0.03 -24.33 -8.20
N LYS A 164 1.22 -24.09 -7.63
CA LYS A 164 1.63 -24.70 -6.36
C LYS A 164 1.20 -23.85 -5.17
N GLN A 165 0.04 -24.17 -4.60
CA GLN A 165 -0.47 -23.48 -3.43
C GLN A 165 0.35 -23.83 -2.17
N LEU A 166 0.79 -22.80 -1.46
CA LEU A 166 1.42 -22.86 -0.14
C LEU A 166 0.45 -22.31 0.94
N PRO A 167 0.69 -22.55 2.24
CA PRO A 167 -0.07 -21.89 3.31
C PRO A 167 -0.02 -20.37 3.15
N PHE A 168 -1.18 -19.72 3.14
CA PHE A 168 -1.25 -18.28 2.87
C PHE A 168 -2.41 -17.59 3.59
N ILE A 169 -2.28 -16.27 3.69
CA ILE A 169 -3.36 -15.36 4.08
C ILE A 169 -3.28 -14.09 3.24
N ILE A 170 -4.42 -13.41 3.04
CA ILE A 170 -4.48 -12.15 2.28
C ILE A 170 -4.94 -11.03 3.21
N TYR A 171 -4.28 -9.88 3.10
CA TYR A 171 -4.73 -8.64 3.71
C TYR A 171 -4.92 -7.57 2.64
N LYS A 172 -5.94 -6.73 2.83
CA LYS A 172 -6.17 -5.51 2.07
C LYS A 172 -5.50 -4.34 2.79
N ALA A 173 -4.47 -3.77 2.18
CA ALA A 173 -3.80 -2.56 2.62
C ALA A 173 -4.46 -1.33 1.99
N ARG A 174 -5.14 -0.53 2.82
CA ARG A 174 -5.85 0.67 2.37
C ARG A 174 -5.02 1.94 2.53
N LEU A 175 -5.46 2.98 1.82
CA LEU A 175 -5.00 4.38 1.96
C LEU A 175 -3.56 4.64 1.49
N VAL A 176 -3.05 3.82 0.57
CA VAL A 176 -1.76 4.12 -0.06
C VAL A 176 -1.95 5.28 -1.04
N LYS A 177 -1.59 6.49 -0.59
CA LYS A 177 -1.72 7.73 -1.36
C LYS A 177 -0.57 7.89 -2.34
N ILE A 178 -0.91 8.06 -3.61
CA ILE A 178 -0.01 8.48 -4.68
C ILE A 178 -0.39 9.91 -5.06
N LEU A 179 0.52 10.85 -4.87
CA LEU A 179 0.35 12.24 -5.31
C LEU A 179 1.49 12.61 -6.23
N ASP A 180 1.14 13.17 -7.38
CA ASP A 180 2.07 13.83 -8.27
C ASP A 180 2.00 15.35 -8.05
N ARG A 181 3.11 15.95 -7.65
CA ARG A 181 3.20 17.40 -7.35
C ARG A 181 3.53 18.26 -8.57
N ARG A 182 3.54 17.67 -9.78
CA ARG A 182 3.71 18.45 -11.01
C ARG A 182 2.58 19.47 -11.15
N ILE A 183 2.96 20.72 -11.37
CA ILE A 183 2.02 21.81 -11.61
C ILE A 183 1.54 21.68 -13.06
N THR A 184 0.24 21.48 -13.24
CA THR A 184 -0.39 21.35 -14.57
C THR A 184 -0.86 22.71 -15.11
N GLY A 185 -0.89 23.75 -14.27
CA GLY A 185 -1.17 25.12 -14.68
C GLY A 185 -1.05 26.10 -13.52
N THR A 186 -0.90 27.39 -13.86
CA THR A 186 -0.92 28.49 -12.89
C THR A 186 -1.92 29.53 -13.35
N GLY A 187 -2.79 30.01 -12.46
CA GLY A 187 -3.76 31.07 -12.73
C GLY A 187 -3.82 32.11 -11.60
N THR A 188 -4.41 33.26 -11.88
CA THR A 188 -4.77 34.28 -10.88
C THR A 188 -6.22 34.09 -10.44
N LEU A 189 -6.55 34.50 -9.22
CA LEU A 189 -7.92 34.47 -8.74
C LEU A 189 -8.80 35.40 -9.62
N ILE A 190 -9.99 34.95 -10.01
CA ILE A 190 -10.98 35.83 -10.65
C ILE A 190 -11.60 36.66 -9.54
N GLU A 191 -11.29 37.96 -9.50
CA GLU A 191 -11.73 38.88 -8.45
C GLU A 191 -13.03 39.63 -8.79
N GLU A 192 -13.47 39.62 -10.06
CA GLU A 192 -14.62 40.41 -10.51
C GLU A 192 -15.50 39.66 -11.52
N ILE A 193 -16.81 39.66 -11.29
CA ILE A 193 -17.83 39.25 -12.26
C ILE A 193 -18.50 40.53 -12.76
N GLY A 194 -18.09 41.02 -13.93
CA GLY A 194 -18.76 42.13 -14.59
C GLY A 194 -20.13 41.71 -15.13
N ARG A 195 -21.21 42.18 -14.50
CA ARG A 195 -22.57 42.03 -15.03
C ARG A 195 -22.88 43.22 -15.92
N GLU A 196 -22.87 43.00 -17.24
CA GLU A 196 -23.27 44.02 -18.20
C GLU A 196 -24.81 44.03 -18.32
N ASP A 197 -25.48 44.74 -17.40
CA ASP A 197 -26.92 44.99 -17.51
C ASP A 197 -27.16 46.04 -18.61
N ARG A 198 -27.55 45.60 -19.81
CA ARG A 198 -28.02 46.51 -20.87
C ARG A 198 -29.40 47.07 -20.48
N PRO A 199 -29.57 48.40 -20.35
CA PRO A 199 -30.89 48.96 -20.14
C PRO A 199 -31.75 48.77 -21.40
N ILE A 200 -32.94 48.21 -21.22
CA ILE A 200 -33.96 48.13 -22.28
C ILE A 200 -34.50 49.55 -22.45
N SER A 201 -34.15 50.21 -23.55
CA SER A 201 -34.75 51.51 -23.90
C SER A 201 -36.25 51.35 -24.11
N PRO A 202 -37.11 52.17 -23.49
CA PRO A 202 -38.51 52.23 -23.86
C PRO A 202 -38.61 52.87 -25.23
N GLY A 203 -39.04 52.11 -26.24
CA GLY A 203 -39.42 52.66 -27.55
C GLY A 203 -40.65 53.55 -27.38
N GLY A 204 -40.54 54.79 -27.85
CA GLY A 204 -41.66 55.70 -28.03
C GLY A 204 -42.44 55.45 -29.31
#